data_AF-A0A7S2VP06-F1
#
_entry.id   AF-A0A7S2VP06-F1
#
_cell.length_a   1.000
_cell.length_b   1.000
_cell.length_c   1.000
_cell.angle_alpha   90.00
_cell.angle_beta   90.00
_cell.angle_gamma   90.00
#
_symmetry.space_group_name_H-M   'P 1'
#
loop_
_entity.id
_entity.type
_entity.pdbx_description
1 polymer ?
#
loop_
_entity_poly.entity_id
_entity_poly.type
_entity_poly.pdbx_seq_one_letter_code
_entity_poly.pdbx_strand_id
1 'polypeptide(L)'
;GELFMDRRASGVGITCFALTPHAIDPDRRTVCCGYADGTIRALAVCKDGFVLVQAAKPHTCPVREIAYSSDGSLLASLGTDNTLFLFEVKTLEEHGLPLGFVQLPCKVNNFTFHQVSGNILLGMEDGTILEFLRPSPEEIDNSETYAIKLSHRSVLPDVPEIVEEEEEEEDMDFDLFG
;
A
#
# COMPACT_ATOMS: atom_id res chain seq x y z
N GLY A 1 19.97 19.80 -21.85
CA GLY A 1 18.96 18.73 -21.83
C GLY A 1 17.88 19.15 -20.87
N GLU A 2 16.73 19.54 -21.39
CA GLU A 2 15.60 20.20 -20.70
C GLU A 2 14.83 19.29 -19.72
N LEU A 3 15.44 18.23 -19.21
CA LEU A 3 14.81 17.20 -18.37
C LEU A 3 14.26 17.72 -17.02
N PHE A 4 14.57 18.96 -16.65
CA PHE A 4 14.23 19.53 -15.33
C PHE A 4 13.41 20.83 -15.37
N MET A 5 13.01 21.34 -16.53
CA MET A 5 12.44 22.70 -16.64
C MET A 5 11.01 22.80 -17.15
N ASP A 6 10.14 21.89 -16.72
CA ASP A 6 8.71 22.21 -16.69
C ASP A 6 8.01 21.51 -15.50
N ARG A 7 8.21 22.06 -14.29
CA ARG A 7 7.32 21.74 -13.16
C ARG A 7 5.97 22.39 -13.45
N ARG A 8 5.08 21.68 -14.13
CA ARG A 8 3.68 22.12 -14.28
C ARG A 8 3.11 22.46 -12.90
N ALA A 9 2.61 23.69 -12.79
CA ALA A 9 2.24 24.36 -11.54
C ALA A 9 1.02 23.78 -10.80
N SER A 10 0.52 22.59 -11.14
CA SER A 10 -0.56 21.96 -10.36
C SER A 10 -0.07 21.39 -9.02
N GLY A 11 1.25 21.25 -8.81
CA GLY A 11 1.88 21.17 -7.48
C GLY A 11 1.69 19.88 -6.67
N VAL A 12 0.90 18.92 -7.14
CA VAL A 12 0.67 17.66 -6.42
C VAL A 12 1.64 16.57 -6.87
N GLY A 13 2.52 16.15 -5.96
CA GLY A 13 3.51 15.09 -6.22
C GLY A 13 2.90 13.68 -6.21
N ILE A 14 3.49 12.79 -7.01
CA ILE A 14 3.28 11.33 -6.90
C ILE A 14 4.05 10.84 -5.69
N THR A 15 3.40 10.05 -4.85
CA THR A 15 3.94 9.54 -3.57
C THR A 15 4.22 8.04 -3.62
N CYS A 16 3.48 7.30 -4.45
CA CYS A 16 3.67 5.86 -4.68
C CYS A 16 3.15 5.48 -6.07
N PHE A 17 3.58 4.32 -6.59
CA PHE A 17 3.02 3.76 -7.81
C PHE A 17 3.17 2.23 -7.84
N ALA A 18 2.30 1.58 -8.61
CA ALA A 18 2.33 0.15 -8.86
C ALA A 18 2.02 -0.13 -10.34
N LEU A 19 2.72 -1.09 -10.95
CA LEU A 19 2.39 -1.57 -12.29
C LEU A 19 1.16 -2.46 -12.23
N THR A 20 0.27 -2.31 -13.21
CA THR A 20 -0.87 -3.21 -13.38
C THR A 20 -0.36 -4.66 -13.61
N PRO A 21 -0.93 -5.66 -12.93
CA PRO A 21 -0.49 -7.05 -13.06
C PRO A 21 -0.67 -7.60 -14.47
N HIS A 22 0.19 -8.57 -14.83
CA HIS A 22 0.18 -9.21 -16.15
C HIS A 22 -1.15 -9.88 -16.52
N ALA A 23 -1.92 -10.33 -15.52
CA ALA A 23 -3.23 -10.93 -15.74
C ALA A 23 -4.25 -9.94 -16.34
N ILE A 24 -4.13 -8.65 -16.00
CA ILE A 24 -5.01 -7.57 -16.48
C ILE A 24 -4.36 -6.83 -17.66
N ASP A 25 -3.05 -6.60 -17.59
CA ASP A 25 -2.26 -5.92 -18.59
C ASP A 25 -1.05 -6.78 -19.00
N PRO A 26 -1.20 -7.65 -20.01
CA PRO A 26 -0.14 -8.54 -20.44
C PRO A 26 1.14 -7.80 -20.88
N ASP A 27 0.98 -6.62 -21.47
CA ASP A 27 2.07 -5.78 -21.93
C ASP A 27 2.68 -4.91 -20.81
N ARG A 28 2.08 -4.90 -19.61
CA ARG A 28 2.48 -4.13 -18.42
C ARG A 28 2.73 -2.65 -18.73
N ARG A 29 1.86 -2.05 -19.55
CA ARG A 29 1.97 -0.65 -19.96
C ARG A 29 1.20 0.29 -19.07
N THR A 30 0.43 -0.21 -18.12
CA THR A 30 -0.41 0.60 -17.23
C THR A 30 0.21 0.70 -15.85
N VAL A 31 0.29 1.92 -15.34
CA VAL A 31 0.78 2.23 -13.99
C VAL A 31 -0.30 2.95 -13.19
N CYS A 32 -0.59 2.47 -12.00
CA CYS A 32 -1.41 3.17 -11.02
C CYS A 32 -0.52 4.03 -10.13
N CYS A 33 -0.81 5.32 -10.06
CA CYS A 33 -0.05 6.30 -9.29
C CYS A 33 -0.92 6.86 -8.16
N GLY A 34 -0.37 6.93 -6.96
CA GLY A 34 -0.96 7.63 -5.82
C GLY A 34 -0.35 9.01 -5.66
N TYR A 35 -1.17 9.97 -5.24
CA TYR A 35 -0.81 11.38 -5.18
C TYR A 35 -0.95 11.97 -3.76
N ALA A 36 -0.22 13.06 -3.53
CA ALA A 36 -0.25 13.79 -2.26
C ALA A 36 -1.62 14.43 -1.92
N ASP A 37 -2.51 14.60 -2.90
CA ASP A 37 -3.86 15.13 -2.70
C ASP A 37 -4.93 14.05 -2.43
N GLY A 38 -4.49 12.81 -2.25
CA GLY A 38 -5.36 11.64 -2.01
C GLY A 38 -5.99 11.06 -3.27
N THR A 39 -5.61 11.57 -4.46
CA THR A 39 -6.05 10.96 -5.72
C THR A 39 -5.19 9.76 -6.10
N ILE A 40 -5.81 8.84 -6.83
CA ILE A 40 -5.11 7.79 -7.57
C ILE A 40 -5.42 7.96 -9.06
N ARG A 41 -4.44 7.67 -9.92
CA ARG A 41 -4.61 7.72 -11.39
C ARG A 41 -3.93 6.54 -12.05
N ALA A 42 -4.67 5.83 -12.88
CA ALA A 42 -4.13 4.82 -13.78
C ALA A 42 -3.74 5.48 -15.11
N LEU A 43 -2.49 5.27 -15.54
CA LEU A 43 -1.93 5.84 -16.75
C LEU A 43 -1.40 4.73 -17.65
N ALA A 44 -1.81 4.70 -18.92
CA ALA A 44 -1.26 3.81 -19.92
C ALA A 44 -0.07 4.48 -20.63
N VAL A 45 1.02 3.72 -20.78
CA VAL A 45 2.22 4.10 -21.53
C VAL A 45 1.99 3.83 -23.01
N CYS A 46 2.06 4.88 -23.81
CA CYS A 46 1.92 4.87 -25.25
C CYS A 46 3.20 5.38 -25.92
N LYS A 47 3.33 5.17 -27.23
CA LYS A 47 4.51 5.61 -28.01
C LYS A 47 4.83 7.10 -27.82
N ASP A 48 3.79 7.93 -27.77
CA ASP A 48 3.90 9.38 -27.74
C ASP A 48 3.69 9.98 -26.33
N GLY A 49 3.69 9.16 -25.27
CA GLY A 49 3.57 9.62 -23.88
C GLY A 49 2.68 8.75 -22.99
N PHE A 50 1.93 9.38 -22.08
CA PHE A 50 1.03 8.72 -21.14
C PHE A 50 -0.41 9.16 -21.37
N VAL A 51 -1.35 8.22 -21.30
CA VAL A 51 -2.80 8.48 -21.42
C VAL A 51 -3.48 8.15 -20.09
N LEU A 52 -4.35 9.04 -19.61
CA LEU A 52 -5.17 8.78 -18.44
C LEU A 52 -6.23 7.72 -18.77
N VAL A 53 -6.18 6.62 -18.03
CA VAL A 53 -7.16 5.53 -18.13
C VAL A 53 -8.31 5.77 -17.16
N GLN A 54 -7.98 5.97 -15.89
CA GLN A 54 -8.95 6.21 -14.83
C GLN A 54 -8.35 7.09 -13.73
N ALA A 55 -9.21 7.85 -13.04
CA ALA A 55 -8.85 8.60 -11.85
C ALA A 55 -9.93 8.42 -10.77
N ALA A 56 -9.49 8.35 -9.52
CA ALA A 56 -10.38 8.33 -8.35
C ALA A 56 -9.78 9.17 -7.23
N LYS A 57 -10.62 9.60 -6.28
CA LYS A 57 -10.20 10.30 -5.05
C LYS A 57 -10.63 9.53 -3.81
N PRO A 58 -10.01 8.38 -3.52
CA PRO A 58 -10.35 7.56 -2.36
C PRO A 58 -9.98 8.20 -1.02
N HIS A 59 -8.91 9.01 -1.00
CA HIS A 59 -8.36 9.53 0.24
C HIS A 59 -8.51 11.05 0.33
N THR A 60 -8.62 11.54 1.56
CA THR A 60 -8.61 12.97 1.89
C THR A 60 -7.20 13.49 2.17
N CYS A 61 -6.24 12.57 2.37
CA CYS A 61 -4.84 12.81 2.67
C CYS A 61 -3.93 12.09 1.67
N PRO A 62 -2.60 12.34 1.66
CA PRO A 62 -1.67 11.67 0.75
C PRO A 62 -1.83 10.15 0.70
N VAL A 63 -1.89 9.60 -0.51
CA VAL A 63 -1.83 8.15 -0.74
C VAL A 63 -0.40 7.70 -0.44
N ARG A 64 -0.22 6.79 0.50
CA ARG A 64 1.12 6.33 0.91
C ARG A 64 1.56 5.11 0.13
N GLU A 65 0.62 4.22 -0.19
CA GLU A 65 0.93 2.94 -0.78
C GLU A 65 -0.25 2.45 -1.64
N ILE A 66 0.08 1.72 -2.70
CA ILE A 66 -0.87 1.08 -3.61
C ILE A 66 -0.32 -0.31 -3.92
N ALA A 67 -1.19 -1.33 -3.88
CA ALA A 67 -0.81 -2.68 -4.25
C ALA A 67 -1.97 -3.40 -4.96
N TYR A 68 -1.61 -4.33 -5.83
CA TYR A 68 -2.55 -5.26 -6.45
C TYR A 68 -2.51 -6.61 -5.75
N SER A 69 -3.63 -7.33 -5.79
CA SER A 69 -3.60 -8.77 -5.52
C SER A 69 -2.82 -9.52 -6.60
N SER A 70 -2.37 -10.73 -6.27
CA SER A 70 -1.57 -11.56 -7.17
C SER A 70 -2.29 -11.92 -8.48
N ASP A 71 -3.60 -12.13 -8.42
CA ASP A 71 -4.48 -12.35 -9.57
C ASP A 71 -4.90 -11.04 -10.28
N GLY A 72 -4.57 -9.89 -9.69
CA GLY A 72 -4.84 -8.57 -10.23
C GLY A 72 -6.29 -8.12 -10.17
N SER A 73 -7.22 -8.91 -9.64
CA SER A 73 -8.64 -8.54 -9.58
C SER A 73 -8.98 -7.53 -8.48
N LEU A 74 -8.07 -7.32 -7.52
CA LEU A 74 -8.20 -6.32 -6.48
C LEU A 74 -7.04 -5.34 -6.52
N LEU A 75 -7.38 -4.08 -6.29
CA LEU A 75 -6.44 -2.99 -6.03
C LEU A 75 -6.76 -2.42 -4.64
N ALA A 76 -5.73 -2.17 -3.86
CA ALA A 76 -5.85 -1.48 -2.58
C ALA A 76 -4.99 -0.22 -2.59
N SER A 77 -5.50 0.83 -1.93
CA SER A 77 -4.74 2.03 -1.64
C SER A 77 -4.83 2.38 -0.16
N LEU A 78 -3.70 2.77 0.42
CA LEU A 78 -3.58 3.17 1.82
C LEU A 78 -3.29 4.67 1.90
N GLY A 79 -4.10 5.41 2.64
CA GLY A 79 -3.94 6.84 2.86
C GLY A 79 -3.36 7.18 4.23
N THR A 80 -2.81 8.40 4.35
CA THR A 80 -2.43 8.96 5.66
C THR A 80 -3.66 9.30 6.53
N ASP A 81 -4.86 9.22 5.96
CA ASP A 81 -6.14 9.34 6.67
C ASP A 81 -6.55 8.05 7.41
N ASN A 82 -5.62 7.08 7.54
CA ASN A 82 -5.83 5.79 8.19
C ASN A 82 -6.97 4.98 7.56
N THR A 83 -7.19 5.13 6.26
CA THR A 83 -8.15 4.31 5.52
C THR A 83 -7.44 3.41 4.53
N LEU A 84 -7.92 2.16 4.45
CA LEU A 84 -7.61 1.25 3.36
C LEU A 84 -8.79 1.28 2.39
N PHE A 85 -8.58 1.77 1.18
CA PHE A 85 -9.60 1.77 0.12
C PHE A 85 -9.36 0.59 -0.81
N LEU A 86 -10.43 -0.09 -1.19
CA LEU A 86 -10.42 -1.27 -2.05
C LEU A 86 -11.20 -1.00 -3.33
N PHE A 87 -10.65 -1.52 -4.41
CA PHE A 87 -11.21 -1.45 -5.74
C PHE A 87 -11.21 -2.84 -6.39
N GLU A 88 -12.21 -3.07 -7.20
CA GLU A 88 -12.25 -4.18 -8.14
C GLU A 88 -11.62 -3.73 -9.47
N VAL A 89 -10.84 -4.63 -10.05
CA VAL A 89 -10.15 -4.46 -11.32
C VAL A 89 -10.63 -5.57 -12.25
N LYS A 90 -11.47 -5.23 -13.23
CA LYS A 90 -11.99 -6.22 -14.19
C LYS A 90 -11.20 -6.21 -15.49
N THR A 91 -10.89 -5.02 -15.99
CA THR A 91 -10.14 -4.80 -17.23
C THR A 91 -9.27 -3.56 -17.10
N LEU A 92 -8.57 -3.21 -18.17
CA LEU A 92 -7.90 -1.91 -18.26
C LEU A 92 -8.89 -0.74 -18.23
N GLU A 93 -10.08 -0.87 -18.83
CA GLU A 93 -11.09 0.19 -18.80
C GLU A 93 -11.87 0.24 -17.49
N GLU A 94 -12.04 -0.91 -16.84
CA GLU A 94 -12.72 -1.09 -15.56
C GLU A 94 -11.71 -1.37 -14.44
N HIS A 95 -10.73 -0.48 -14.29
CA HIS A 95 -9.51 -0.72 -13.53
C HIS A 95 -9.59 -0.36 -12.04
N GLY A 96 -10.48 0.55 -11.66
CA GLY A 96 -10.61 1.06 -10.29
C GLY A 96 -12.06 1.21 -9.88
N LEU A 97 -12.87 0.16 -10.01
CA LEU A 97 -14.26 0.18 -9.57
C LEU A 97 -14.29 0.20 -8.03
N PRO A 98 -14.84 1.24 -7.39
CA PRO A 98 -14.76 1.37 -5.94
C PRO A 98 -15.60 0.28 -5.25
N LEU A 99 -14.97 -0.52 -4.41
CA LEU A 99 -15.67 -1.46 -3.52
C LEU A 99 -16.03 -0.77 -2.22
N GLY A 100 -15.06 -0.07 -1.63
CA GLY A 100 -15.26 0.64 -0.38
C GLY A 100 -13.98 0.82 0.40
N PHE A 101 -14.09 1.34 1.61
CA PHE A 101 -12.97 1.55 2.51
C PHE A 101 -13.24 0.99 3.90
N VAL A 102 -12.14 0.65 4.58
CA VAL A 102 -12.13 0.29 5.99
C VAL A 102 -11.37 1.37 6.75
N GLN A 103 -11.97 1.89 7.82
CA GLN A 103 -11.27 2.75 8.77
C GLN A 103 -10.37 1.89 9.65
N LEU A 104 -9.09 2.21 9.68
CA LEU A 104 -8.10 1.49 10.48
C LEU A 104 -7.96 2.13 11.86
N PRO A 105 -7.71 1.32 12.90
CA PRO A 105 -7.69 1.80 14.29
C PRO A 105 -6.48 2.70 14.59
N CYS A 106 -5.36 2.51 13.90
CA CYS A 106 -4.19 3.38 13.98
C CYS A 106 -3.46 3.42 12.63
N LYS A 107 -2.33 4.13 12.60
CA LYS A 107 -1.51 4.29 11.40
C LYS A 107 -0.92 2.95 10.97
N VAL A 108 -0.95 2.71 9.67
CA VAL A 108 -0.29 1.57 9.03
C VAL A 108 1.02 2.03 8.41
N ASN A 109 2.08 1.29 8.70
CA ASN A 109 3.41 1.59 8.19
C ASN A 109 3.63 0.99 6.79
N ASN A 110 3.13 -0.22 6.55
CA ASN A 110 3.19 -0.91 5.25
C ASN A 110 2.01 -1.87 5.10
N PHE A 111 1.63 -2.20 3.86
CA PHE A 111 0.70 -3.28 3.59
C PHE A 111 1.05 -4.14 2.38
N THR A 112 0.55 -5.38 2.34
CA THR A 112 0.70 -6.25 1.18
C THR A 112 -0.48 -7.19 1.02
N PHE A 113 -0.73 -7.64 -0.21
CA PHE A 113 -1.52 -8.84 -0.44
C PHE A 113 -0.66 -10.09 -0.17
N HIS A 114 -1.21 -11.04 0.57
CA HIS A 114 -0.63 -12.36 0.73
C HIS A 114 -0.79 -13.13 -0.59
N GLN A 115 0.31 -13.61 -1.16
CA GLN A 115 0.34 -14.14 -2.54
C GLN A 115 -0.55 -15.36 -2.76
N VAL A 116 -0.75 -16.18 -1.72
CA VAL A 116 -1.49 -17.45 -1.82
C VAL A 116 -2.96 -17.28 -1.43
N SER A 117 -3.25 -16.70 -0.27
CA SER A 117 -4.64 -16.53 0.18
C SER A 117 -5.33 -15.31 -0.42
N GLY A 118 -4.56 -14.35 -0.92
CA GLY A 118 -5.06 -13.06 -1.37
C GLY A 118 -5.59 -12.17 -0.23
N ASN A 119 -5.39 -12.56 1.03
CA ASN A 119 -5.69 -11.74 2.20
C ASN A 119 -4.79 -10.50 2.24
N ILE A 120 -5.20 -9.50 3.01
CA ILE A 120 -4.48 -8.23 3.12
C ILE A 120 -3.78 -8.20 4.49
N LEU A 121 -2.46 -8.05 4.48
CA LEU A 121 -1.63 -7.95 5.67
C LEU A 121 -1.19 -6.51 5.87
N LEU A 122 -1.43 -5.96 7.06
CA LEU A 122 -1.07 -4.61 7.46
C LEU A 122 -0.08 -4.68 8.63
N GLY A 123 1.04 -3.97 8.53
CA GLY A 123 1.95 -3.73 9.64
C GLY A 123 1.62 -2.39 10.30
N MET A 124 1.07 -2.43 11.52
CA MET A 124 0.61 -1.25 12.25
C MET A 124 1.74 -0.58 13.05
N GLU A 125 1.55 0.70 13.38
CA GLU A 125 2.53 1.48 14.14
C GLU A 125 2.74 0.97 15.58
N ASP A 126 1.74 0.32 16.16
CA ASP A 126 1.78 -0.26 17.51
C ASP A 126 2.43 -1.66 17.56
N GLY A 127 2.98 -2.14 16.45
CA GLY A 127 3.59 -3.47 16.35
C GLY A 127 2.60 -4.58 15.98
N THR A 128 1.30 -4.28 15.88
CA THR A 128 0.29 -5.27 15.48
C THR A 128 0.41 -5.62 14.00
N ILE A 129 0.30 -6.92 13.70
CA ILE A 129 0.01 -7.40 12.34
C ILE A 129 -1.51 -7.62 12.26
N LEU A 130 -2.17 -6.89 11.37
CA LEU A 130 -3.61 -7.04 11.11
C LEU A 130 -3.79 -7.72 9.76
N GLU A 131 -4.56 -8.80 9.74
CA GLU A 131 -4.93 -9.53 8.54
C GLU A 131 -6.42 -9.40 8.26
N PHE A 132 -6.78 -8.77 7.14
CA PHE A 132 -8.13 -8.82 6.60
C PHE A 132 -8.28 -10.03 5.67
N LEU A 133 -9.40 -10.73 5.83
CA LEU A 133 -9.81 -11.71 4.82
C LEU A 133 -10.03 -11.01 3.48
N ARG A 134 -9.58 -11.65 2.41
CA ARG A 134 -9.81 -11.18 1.04
C ARG A 134 -11.32 -10.98 0.82
N PRO A 135 -11.77 -9.78 0.41
CA PRO A 135 -13.16 -9.56 0.08
C PRO A 135 -13.53 -10.21 -1.25
N SER A 136 -14.76 -10.73 -1.33
CA SER A 136 -15.41 -11.05 -2.60
C SER A 136 -16.17 -9.82 -3.09
N PRO A 137 -15.82 -9.22 -4.25
CA PRO A 137 -16.51 -8.04 -4.78
C PRO A 137 -18.04 -8.17 -4.84
N GLU A 138 -18.52 -9.35 -5.20
CA GLU A 138 -19.96 -9.66 -5.34
C GLU A 138 -20.73 -9.65 -4.01
N GLU A 139 -20.02 -9.82 -2.88
CA GLU A 139 -20.61 -9.84 -1.54
C GLU A 139 -20.62 -8.46 -0.87
N ILE A 140 -19.99 -7.46 -1.50
CA ILE A 140 -19.92 -6.09 -1.00
C ILE A 140 -21.14 -5.31 -1.50
N ASP A 141 -22.01 -4.93 -0.58
CA ASP A 141 -23.03 -3.91 -0.81
C ASP A 141 -22.50 -2.54 -0.40
N ASN A 142 -22.26 -1.67 -1.39
CA ASN A 142 -21.85 -0.29 -1.22
C ASN A 142 -22.89 0.72 -1.73
N SER A 143 -24.15 0.29 -1.90
CA SER A 143 -25.22 1.11 -2.45
C SER A 143 -25.60 2.31 -1.55
N GLU A 144 -25.47 2.15 -0.23
CA GLU A 144 -25.73 3.21 0.75
C GLU A 144 -24.46 3.98 1.16
N THR A 145 -23.35 3.26 1.31
CA THR A 145 -22.07 3.81 1.78
C THR A 145 -20.90 3.00 1.27
N TYR A 146 -19.77 3.66 1.05
CA TYR A 146 -18.51 3.00 0.74
C TYR A 146 -17.78 2.49 1.99
N ALA A 147 -18.26 2.77 3.21
CA ALA A 147 -17.67 2.18 4.41
C ALA A 147 -18.05 0.70 4.52
N ILE A 148 -17.06 -0.20 4.39
CA ILE A 148 -17.28 -1.65 4.41
C ILE A 148 -16.72 -2.29 5.67
N LYS A 149 -17.27 -3.44 6.06
CA LYS A 149 -16.78 -4.25 7.17
C LYS A 149 -16.12 -5.50 6.64
N LEU A 150 -14.85 -5.68 6.98
CA LEU A 150 -14.10 -6.88 6.64
C LEU A 150 -13.81 -7.69 7.89
N SER A 151 -14.01 -9.00 7.77
CA SER A 151 -13.55 -9.95 8.77
C SER A 151 -12.03 -9.89 8.86
N HIS A 152 -11.51 -9.84 10.08
CA HIS A 152 -10.09 -9.71 10.33
C HIS A 152 -9.65 -10.50 11.55
N ARG A 153 -8.35 -10.72 11.64
CA ARG A 153 -7.65 -11.17 12.84
C ARG A 153 -6.39 -10.35 13.01
N SER A 154 -5.92 -10.21 14.24
CA SER A 154 -4.68 -9.52 14.54
C SER A 154 -3.77 -10.36 15.44
N VAL A 155 -2.48 -10.07 15.38
CA VAL A 155 -1.47 -10.61 16.29
C VAL A 155 -0.51 -9.49 16.65
N LEU A 156 -0.18 -9.39 17.93
CA LEU A 156 0.94 -8.58 18.42
C LEU A 156 2.09 -9.56 18.68
N PRO A 157 3.15 -9.58 17.84
CA PRO A 157 4.25 -10.51 18.03
C PRO A 157 4.97 -10.25 19.36
N ASP A 158 5.34 -11.31 20.06
CA ASP A 158 6.16 -11.20 21.26
C ASP A 158 7.54 -10.63 20.89
N VAL A 159 7.95 -9.57 21.57
CA VAL A 159 9.30 -9.01 21.43
C VAL A 159 10.20 -9.74 22.44
N PRO A 160 11.27 -10.45 22.00
CA PRO A 160 12.18 -11.11 22.93
C PRO A 160 12.87 -10.05 23.80
N GLU A 161 13.02 -10.34 25.10
CA GLU A 161 13.83 -9.51 25.99
C GLU A 161 15.28 -9.51 25.50
N ILE A 162 15.83 -8.31 25.25
CA ILE A 162 17.24 -8.14 24.94
C ILE A 162 17.97 -8.17 26.28
N VAL A 163 18.73 -9.24 26.53
CA VAL A 163 19.67 -9.28 27.65
C VAL A 163 20.94 -8.57 27.19
N GLU A 164 21.20 -7.38 27.73
CA GLU A 164 22.48 -6.70 27.54
C GLU A 164 23.54 -7.48 28.34
N GLU A 165 24.48 -8.14 27.66
CA GLU A 165 25.67 -8.70 28.31
C GLU A 165 26.58 -7.52 28.69
N GLU A 166 26.76 -7.29 29.99
CA GLU A 166 27.76 -6.34 30.49
C GLU A 166 29.14 -6.84 30.03
N GLU A 167 29.83 -6.07 29.18
CA GLU A 167 31.23 -6.34 28.83
C GLU A 167 32.06 -6.21 30.12
N GLU A 168 32.53 -7.35 30.65
CA GLU A 168 33.51 -7.35 31.75
C GLU A 168 34.77 -6.64 31.24
N GLU A 169 35.06 -5.44 31.78
CA GLU A 169 36.35 -4.78 31.59
C GLU A 169 37.42 -5.70 32.19
N GLU A 170 38.15 -6.42 31.34
CA GLU A 170 39.36 -7.15 31.77
C GLU A 170 40.39 -6.11 32.25
N ASP A 171 40.47 -5.92 33.57
CA ASP A 171 41.59 -5.27 34.22
C ASP A 171 42.86 -6.07 33.90
N MET A 172 43.61 -5.62 32.88
CA MET A 172 44.92 -6.19 32.56
C MET A 172 45.91 -5.87 33.68
N ASP A 173 46.04 -6.79 34.64
CA ASP A 173 47.15 -6.79 35.60
C ASP A 173 48.47 -6.99 34.84
N PHE A 174 49.17 -5.88 34.62
CA PHE A 174 50.50 -5.85 34.03
C PHE A 174 51.52 -6.27 35.10
N ASP A 175 51.60 -7.58 35.37
CA ASP A 175 52.62 -8.10 36.28
C ASP A 175 54.02 -7.89 35.68
N LEU A 176 54.79 -7.11 36.44
CA LEU A 176 56.13 -6.63 36.17
C LEU A 176 57.12 -7.81 36.08
N PHE A 177 57.69 -8.06 34.89
CA PHE A 177 58.77 -9.03 34.70
C PHE A 177 59.95 -8.70 35.65
N GLY A 178 60.30 -9.66 36.50
CA GLY A 178 61.55 -9.74 37.27
C GLY A 178 62.62 -10.57 36.56
#